data_AF-A0A4Z2BKN3-F1
#
_entry.id   AF-A0A4Z2BKN3-F1
#
_cell.length_a   1.000
_cell.length_b   1.000
_cell.length_c   1.000
_cell.angle_alpha   90.00
_cell.angle_beta   90.00
_cell.angle_gamma   90.00
#
_symmetry.space_group_name_H-M   'P 1'
#
loop_
_entity.id
_entity.type
_entity.pdbx_description
1 polymer ?
#
loop_
_entity_poly.entity_id
_entity_poly.type
_entity_poly.pdbx_seq_one_letter_code
_entity_poly.pdbx_strand_id
1 'polypeptide(L)'
;MAAWTCRFLLRRGPLRTAERPFLLGCVRTVKTTTWFEEHLTEDNQEYMRKSLGEEYRRQIAEKLCPLKDEPWQRHKWTEGSRRVGLVAVKLGMAPIWTKTGERHVVTMLQVQDCHVIKYLPKEEY
;
A
#
# COMPACT_ATOMS: atom_id res chain seq x y z
N MET A 1 -2.07 -21.98 3.27
CA MET A 1 -1.08 -22.83 3.96
C MET A 1 -1.05 -22.44 5.43
N ALA A 2 -1.55 -23.29 6.33
CA ALA A 2 -1.65 -22.95 7.76
C ALA A 2 -0.27 -23.02 8.44
N ALA A 3 0.16 -21.92 9.08
CA ALA A 3 1.40 -21.87 9.83
C ALA A 3 1.17 -22.42 11.26
N TRP A 4 1.94 -23.45 11.64
CA TRP A 4 1.81 -24.13 12.92
C TRP A 4 2.75 -23.52 13.95
N THR A 5 2.21 -22.87 14.97
CA THR A 5 2.99 -22.47 16.15
C THR A 5 2.33 -23.02 17.40
N CYS A 6 3.07 -23.82 18.16
CA CYS A 6 2.60 -24.44 19.40
C CYS A 6 3.13 -23.61 20.58
N ARG A 7 2.25 -22.91 21.31
CA ARG A 7 2.61 -22.31 22.60
C ARG A 7 2.10 -23.21 23.72
N PHE A 8 3.02 -23.80 24.48
CA PHE A 8 2.71 -24.51 25.71
C PHE A 8 2.36 -23.49 26.81
N LEU A 9 1.10 -23.44 27.23
CA LEU A 9 0.68 -22.69 28.41
C LEU A 9 0.73 -23.61 29.63
N LEU A 10 1.79 -23.47 30.44
CA LEU A 10 1.87 -24.12 31.75
C LEU A 10 0.98 -23.35 32.74
N ARG A 11 -0.22 -23.85 33.03
CA ARG A 11 -1.08 -23.25 34.06
C ARG A 11 -0.58 -23.68 35.45
N ARG A 12 0.25 -22.84 36.09
CA ARG A 12 0.67 -23.02 37.49
C ARG A 12 -0.51 -22.66 38.41
N GLY A 13 -1.26 -23.67 38.86
CA GLY A 13 -2.17 -23.57 40.00
C GLY A 13 -1.51 -24.13 41.28
N PRO A 14 -1.91 -23.69 42.48
CA PRO A 14 -1.24 -24.08 43.72
C PRO A 14 -1.47 -25.56 44.03
N LEU A 15 -0.43 -26.17 44.60
CA LEU A 15 -0.32 -27.58 44.94
C LEU A 15 -1.44 -27.98 45.93
N ARG A 16 -2.41 -28.79 45.49
CA ARG A 16 -3.31 -29.55 46.35
C ARG A 16 -3.18 -31.02 46.03
N THR A 17 -2.81 -31.78 47.06
CA THR A 17 -2.68 -33.23 47.11
C THR A 17 -4.02 -33.89 46.75
N ALA A 18 -4.13 -34.40 45.53
CA ALA A 18 -5.02 -35.47 45.11
C ALA A 18 -4.69 -35.79 43.66
N GLU A 19 -4.35 -37.05 43.38
CA GLU A 19 -4.07 -37.57 42.05
C GLU A 19 -5.19 -37.18 41.07
N ARG A 20 -4.89 -36.24 40.18
CA ARG A 20 -5.69 -35.97 39.00
C ARG A 20 -4.74 -36.06 37.81
N PRO A 21 -5.03 -36.90 36.80
CA PRO A 21 -4.18 -36.96 35.62
C PRO A 21 -4.09 -35.56 35.04
N PHE A 22 -2.86 -35.06 34.90
CA PHE A 22 -2.55 -33.81 34.21
C PHE A 22 -3.09 -33.95 32.79
N LEU A 23 -4.32 -33.48 32.55
CA LEU A 23 -4.84 -33.30 31.19
C LEU A 23 -4.06 -32.13 30.60
N LEU A 24 -2.94 -32.45 29.96
CA LEU A 24 -2.16 -31.53 29.15
C LEU A 24 -3.01 -31.18 27.92
N GLY A 25 -3.97 -30.27 28.09
CA GLY A 25 -4.81 -29.75 27.01
C GLY A 25 -3.94 -28.94 26.06
N CYS A 26 -3.49 -29.55 24.97
CA CYS A 26 -2.82 -28.84 23.89
C CYS A 26 -3.88 -28.12 23.08
N VAL A 27 -4.16 -26.85 23.41
CA VAL A 27 -5.06 -26.00 22.61
C VAL A 27 -4.33 -25.64 21.33
N ARG A 28 -4.64 -26.35 20.25
CA ARG A 28 -4.18 -26.00 18.91
C ARG A 28 -4.95 -24.75 18.44
N THR A 29 -4.35 -23.57 18.56
CA THR A 29 -4.84 -22.40 17.82
C THR A 29 -4.46 -22.57 16.35
N VAL A 30 -5.33 -23.19 15.56
CA VAL A 30 -5.20 -23.21 14.10
C VAL A 30 -5.50 -21.80 13.60
N LYS A 31 -4.46 -21.07 13.20
CA LYS A 31 -4.63 -19.78 12.52
C LYS A 31 -4.84 -20.06 11.04
N THR A 32 -6.09 -20.05 10.61
CA THR A 32 -6.45 -20.07 9.19
C THR A 32 -6.13 -18.70 8.59
N THR A 33 -5.41 -18.68 7.46
CA THR A 33 -5.21 -17.45 6.69
C THR A 33 -6.53 -17.12 6.01
N THR A 34 -7.03 -15.91 6.23
CA THR A 34 -8.26 -15.43 5.59
C THR A 34 -7.96 -14.29 4.62
N TRP A 35 -8.86 -14.05 3.67
CA TRP A 35 -8.79 -12.90 2.75
C TRP A 35 -9.83 -11.84 3.11
N PHE A 36 -9.62 -10.62 2.60
CA PHE A 36 -10.43 -9.44 2.96
C PHE A 36 -11.93 -9.71 2.83
N GLU A 37 -12.38 -10.31 1.72
CA GLU A 37 -13.81 -10.50 1.42
C GLU A 37 -14.44 -11.78 2.03
N GLU A 38 -13.66 -12.65 2.69
CA GLU A 38 -14.10 -14.02 3.04
C GLU A 38 -15.33 -14.10 3.95
N HIS A 39 -15.46 -13.13 4.86
CA HIS A 39 -16.49 -13.12 5.90
C HIS A 39 -17.44 -11.93 5.77
N LEU A 40 -17.50 -11.30 4.59
CA LEU A 40 -18.44 -10.20 4.33
C LEU A 40 -19.68 -10.70 3.60
N THR A 41 -20.84 -10.22 4.03
CA THR A 41 -22.09 -10.30 3.27
C THR A 41 -21.99 -9.43 2.01
N GLU A 42 -22.79 -9.75 1.00
CA GLU A 42 -22.82 -9.02 -0.28
C GLU A 42 -23.06 -7.51 -0.08
N ASP A 43 -24.08 -7.14 0.71
CA ASP A 43 -24.38 -5.74 1.07
C ASP A 43 -23.17 -5.02 1.68
N ASN A 44 -22.42 -5.69 2.57
CA ASN A 44 -21.26 -5.10 3.21
C ASN A 44 -20.09 -4.95 2.22
N GLN A 45 -19.93 -5.87 1.27
CA GLN A 45 -18.90 -5.74 0.23
C GLN A 45 -19.16 -4.50 -0.63
N GLU A 46 -20.40 -4.28 -1.05
CA GLU A 46 -20.78 -3.10 -1.84
C GLU A 46 -20.54 -1.80 -1.07
N TYR A 47 -20.99 -1.76 0.20
CA TYR A 47 -20.76 -0.62 1.08
C TYR A 47 -19.27 -0.30 1.22
N MET A 48 -18.44 -1.32 1.49
CA MET A 48 -17.00 -1.14 1.67
C MET A 48 -16.32 -0.63 0.39
N ARG A 49 -16.67 -1.16 -0.78
CA ARG A 49 -16.14 -0.67 -2.08
C ARG A 49 -16.47 0.80 -2.30
N LYS A 50 -17.71 1.21 -2.00
CA LYS A 50 -18.14 2.61 -2.12
C LYS A 50 -17.39 3.51 -1.14
N SER A 51 -17.33 3.12 0.13
CA SER A 51 -16.62 3.87 1.18
C SER A 51 -15.15 4.07 0.85
N LEU A 52 -14.47 3.01 0.38
CA LEU A 52 -13.07 3.10 -0.05
C LEU A 52 -12.88 4.06 -1.23
N GLY A 53 -13.78 4.05 -2.22
CA GLY A 53 -13.72 4.97 -3.35
C GLY A 53 -13.99 6.43 -2.99
N GLU A 54 -14.84 6.69 -1.99
CA GLU A 54 -15.08 8.03 -1.44
C GLU A 54 -13.87 8.53 -0.64
N GLU A 55 -13.32 7.67 0.23
CA GLU A 55 -12.12 7.97 1.02
C GLU A 55 -10.92 8.27 0.12
N TYR A 56 -10.69 7.44 -0.90
CA TYR A 56 -9.63 7.64 -1.88
C TYR A 56 -9.74 9.01 -2.56
N ARG A 57 -10.92 9.35 -3.08
CA ARG A 57 -11.16 10.65 -3.74
C ARG A 57 -10.95 11.82 -2.79
N ARG A 58 -11.36 11.69 -1.53
CA ARG A 58 -11.15 12.72 -0.51
C ARG A 58 -9.66 12.95 -0.26
N GLN A 59 -8.89 11.89 -0.03
CA GLN A 59 -7.44 11.99 0.22
C GLN A 59 -6.69 12.60 -0.96
N ILE A 60 -7.04 12.24 -2.20
CA ILE A 60 -6.43 12.83 -3.39
C ILE A 60 -6.79 14.32 -3.53
N ALA A 61 -8.06 14.68 -3.29
CA ALA A 61 -8.48 16.08 -3.36
C ALA A 61 -7.77 16.97 -2.33
N GLU A 62 -7.55 16.44 -1.12
CA GLU A 62 -6.79 17.13 -0.07
C GLU A 62 -5.34 17.40 -0.49
N LYS A 63 -4.69 16.47 -1.20
CA LYS A 63 -3.28 16.58 -1.63
C LYS A 63 -3.08 17.30 -2.97
N LEU A 64 -4.15 17.76 -3.62
CA LEU A 64 -4.09 18.40 -4.94
C LEU A 64 -3.37 19.77 -4.91
N CYS A 65 -3.34 20.46 -3.76
CA CYS A 65 -2.79 21.80 -3.62
C CYS A 65 -1.50 21.86 -2.77
N PRO A 66 -0.39 21.24 -3.22
CA PRO A 66 0.83 21.09 -2.41
C PRO A 66 1.56 22.41 -2.08
N LEU A 67 1.21 23.52 -2.73
CA LEU A 67 1.81 24.83 -2.46
C LEU A 67 1.10 25.60 -1.35
N LYS A 68 -0.12 25.18 -0.97
CA LYS A 68 -0.85 25.79 0.15
C LYS A 68 -0.39 25.21 1.50
N ASP A 69 -0.03 23.94 1.51
CA ASP A 69 0.58 23.27 2.64
C ASP A 69 2.06 23.65 2.70
N GLU A 70 2.56 24.09 3.88
CA GLU A 70 3.91 24.66 4.09
C GLU A 70 5.00 23.98 3.23
N PRO A 71 5.35 24.58 2.07
CA PRO A 71 6.21 23.90 1.13
C PRO A 71 7.66 24.03 1.57
N TRP A 72 8.45 23.00 1.28
CA TRP A 72 9.90 23.06 1.49
C TRP A 72 10.52 24.18 0.65
N GLN A 73 11.70 24.65 1.10
CA GLN A 73 12.41 25.72 0.42
C GLN A 73 12.75 25.33 -1.03
N ARG A 74 12.41 26.22 -1.97
CA ARG A 74 12.70 26.03 -3.40
C ARG A 74 14.07 26.61 -3.72
N HIS A 75 15.02 25.73 -4.01
CA HIS A 75 16.35 26.13 -4.46
C HIS A 75 16.36 26.54 -5.94
N LYS A 76 17.34 27.38 -6.31
CA LYS A 76 17.59 27.74 -7.71
C LYS A 76 18.26 26.56 -8.43
N TRP A 77 18.04 26.46 -9.73
CA TRP A 77 18.76 25.48 -10.56
C TRP A 77 20.26 25.80 -10.59
N THR A 78 21.08 24.76 -10.43
CA THR A 78 22.54 24.81 -10.57
C THR A 78 23.03 23.72 -11.51
N GLU A 79 24.24 23.88 -12.04
CA GLU A 79 24.90 22.84 -12.82
C GLU A 79 25.05 21.55 -12.00
N GLY A 80 24.78 20.39 -12.61
CA GLY A 80 24.76 19.09 -11.93
C GLY A 80 23.47 18.76 -11.16
N SER A 81 22.51 19.69 -11.08
CA SER A 81 21.20 19.42 -10.47
C SER A 81 20.42 18.35 -11.22
N ARG A 82 19.84 17.38 -10.49
CA ARG A 82 18.97 16.33 -11.05
C ARG A 82 17.55 16.48 -10.49
N ARG A 83 16.55 16.50 -11.39
CA ARG A 83 15.13 16.57 -11.02
C ARG A 83 14.53 15.19 -10.77
N VAL A 84 13.40 15.15 -10.06
CA VAL A 84 12.60 13.94 -9.87
C VAL A 84 12.05 13.41 -11.19
N GLY A 85 11.87 12.09 -11.26
CA GLY A 85 11.23 11.41 -12.38
C GLY A 85 9.70 11.34 -12.23
N LEU A 86 9.06 10.59 -13.12
CA LEU A 86 7.63 10.30 -13.10
C LEU A 86 7.39 8.79 -13.30
N VAL A 87 6.31 8.29 -12.72
CA VAL A 87 5.77 6.96 -13.00
C VAL A 87 4.54 7.12 -13.89
N ALA A 88 4.50 6.42 -15.01
CA ALA A 88 3.43 6.54 -15.99
C ALA A 88 2.99 5.17 -16.51
N VAL A 89 1.74 5.09 -16.94
CA VAL A 89 1.13 3.92 -17.58
C VAL A 89 1.25 4.07 -19.10
N LYS A 90 1.77 3.04 -19.77
CA LYS A 90 1.82 2.98 -21.24
C LYS A 90 0.43 2.65 -21.77
N LEU A 91 -0.17 3.58 -22.51
CA LEU A 91 -1.48 3.38 -23.15
C LEU A 91 -1.38 2.68 -24.51
N GLY A 92 -0.34 3.00 -25.28
CA GLY A 92 -0.19 2.48 -26.65
C GLY A 92 0.76 3.31 -27.49
N MET A 93 0.64 3.16 -28.82
CA MET A 93 1.44 3.91 -29.79
C MET A 93 0.53 4.64 -30.77
N ALA A 94 0.89 5.86 -31.15
CA ALA A 94 0.14 6.70 -32.07
C ALA A 94 1.07 7.38 -33.08
N PRO A 95 0.64 7.58 -34.34
CA PRO A 95 1.39 8.41 -35.29
C PRO A 95 1.13 9.90 -35.01
N ILE A 96 2.19 10.70 -34.99
CA ILE A 96 2.15 12.17 -34.97
C ILE A 96 2.86 12.69 -36.22
N TRP A 97 2.31 13.75 -36.81
CA TRP A 97 2.87 14.42 -37.99
C TRP A 97 3.60 15.69 -37.57
N THR A 98 4.83 15.87 -38.04
CA THR A 98 5.59 17.10 -37.83
C THR A 98 5.10 18.22 -38.74
N LYS A 99 5.55 19.46 -38.47
CA LYS A 99 5.30 20.60 -39.34
C LYS A 99 5.90 20.43 -40.76
N THR A 100 6.93 19.58 -40.90
CA THR A 100 7.55 19.25 -42.20
C THR A 100 6.80 18.16 -42.95
N GLY A 101 5.74 17.58 -42.37
CA GLY A 101 4.96 16.52 -42.99
C GLY A 101 5.53 15.11 -42.78
N GLU A 102 6.52 14.95 -41.89
CA GLU A 102 7.10 13.64 -41.56
C GLU A 102 6.28 12.93 -40.47
N ARG A 103 6.14 11.60 -40.61
CA ARG A 103 5.37 10.77 -39.67
C ARG A 103 6.31 10.15 -38.62
N HIS A 104 6.06 10.46 -37.35
CA HIS A 104 6.76 9.84 -36.21
C HIS A 104 5.79 8.99 -35.40
N VAL A 105 6.20 7.76 -35.09
CA VAL A 105 5.44 6.89 -34.18
C VAL A 105 5.88 7.18 -32.75
N VAL A 106 4.94 7.57 -31.89
CA VAL A 106 5.21 7.90 -30.49
C VAL A 106 4.52 6.92 -29.55
N THR A 107 5.01 6.83 -28.32
CA THR A 107 4.36 6.07 -27.23
C THR A 107 3.57 7.03 -26.34
N MET A 108 2.31 6.69 -26.07
CA MET A 108 1.45 7.45 -25.17
C MET A 108 1.66 6.99 -23.73
N LEU A 109 2.07 7.92 -22.86
CA LEU A 109 2.29 7.68 -21.43
C LEU A 109 1.32 8.56 -20.62
N GLN A 110 0.48 7.93 -19.80
CA GLN A 110 -0.42 8.63 -18.89
C GLN A 110 0.14 8.60 -17.48
N VAL A 111 0.34 9.78 -16.88
CA VAL A 111 0.71 9.89 -15.47
C VAL A 111 -0.57 9.80 -14.65
N GLN A 112 -0.71 8.75 -13.86
CA GLN A 112 -1.82 8.54 -12.93
C GLN A 112 -1.28 8.67 -11.50
N ASP A 113 -1.90 9.52 -10.68
CA ASP A 113 -1.66 9.69 -9.24
C ASP A 113 -0.19 9.53 -8.76
N CYS A 114 0.73 10.26 -9.40
CA CYS A 114 2.17 10.18 -9.14
C CYS A 114 2.58 11.13 -7.99
N HIS A 115 2.74 10.57 -6.78
CA HIS A 115 3.08 11.32 -5.56
C HIS A 115 4.42 10.87 -4.97
N VAL A 116 5.10 11.77 -4.26
CA VAL A 116 6.33 11.46 -3.51
C VAL A 116 5.95 10.82 -2.17
N ILE A 117 6.46 9.61 -1.90
CA ILE A 117 6.13 8.86 -0.66
C ILE A 117 7.07 9.23 0.49
N LYS A 118 8.37 9.31 0.21
CA LYS A 118 9.40 9.60 1.22
C LYS A 118 10.61 10.30 0.61
N TYR A 119 11.28 11.11 1.41
CA TYR A 119 12.60 11.66 1.13
C TYR A 119 13.62 10.91 2.00
N LEU A 120 14.74 10.50 1.40
CA LEU A 120 15.87 9.90 2.11
C LEU A 120 17.10 10.80 1.91
N PRO A 121 17.75 11.25 3.00
CA PRO A 121 18.93 12.10 2.91
C PRO A 121 20.14 11.30 2.42
N LYS A 122 21.16 11.99 1.91
CA LYS A 122 22.35 11.36 1.31
C LYS A 122 23.21 10.69 2.38
N GLU A 123 23.22 11.20 3.60
CA GLU A 123 24.06 10.69 4.68
C GLU A 123 23.69 9.24 5.06
N GLU A 124 22.48 8.79 4.73
CA GLU A 124 22.03 7.41 4.91
C GLU A 124 22.49 6.46 3.78
N TYR A 125 23.17 6.95 2.71
CA TYR A 125 23.59 6.16 1.54
C TYR A 125 24.84 6.71 0.79
#